data_AF-H3C7R1-F1
#
_entry.id   AF-H3C7R1-F1
#
_cell.length_a   1.000
_cell.length_b   1.000
_cell.length_c   1.000
_cell.angle_alpha   90.00
_cell.angle_beta   90.00
_cell.angle_gamma   90.00
#
_symmetry.space_group_name_H-M   'P 1'
#
loop_
_entity.id
_entity.type
_entity.pdbx_description
1 polymer ?
#
loop_
_entity_poly.entity_id
_entity_poly.type
_entity_poly.pdbx_seq_one_letter_code
_entity_poly.pdbx_strand_id
1 'polypeptide(L)'
;CLLQNKVEELNQRLRQAIDDSRNLPHGRPAVLFRTRYLVLHHSDFISGYSEPLTMPLWTSYTLGRQVDASPLPESLSNCVRPDARVPPSYSQSCTNYRAEKQITHAFLYPPQLSSNGEKRYDAMVITNTVPMYPAFKKIWSYFQRSLVRKYATERNGLNVLVGPIFDYDYDGVRDSLEKIKEYVSGTIPVPTHYFVV
;
A
#
# COMPACT_ATOMS: atom_id res chain seq x y z
N CYS A 1 -1.69 -16.25 11.47
CA CYS A 1 -0.56 -15.84 10.59
C CYS A 1 0.73 -16.07 11.34
N LEU A 2 1.81 -16.53 10.68
CA LEU A 2 3.14 -16.73 11.29
C LEU A 2 3.75 -15.47 11.94
N LEU A 3 3.29 -14.27 11.58
CA LEU A 3 3.77 -13.01 12.14
C LEU A 3 3.24 -12.68 13.55
N GLN A 4 2.24 -13.39 14.06
CA GLN A 4 1.59 -13.04 15.33
C GLN A 4 2.58 -12.95 16.50
N ASN A 5 3.62 -13.79 16.51
CA ASN A 5 4.61 -13.82 17.59
C ASN A 5 5.79 -12.85 17.40
N LYS A 6 5.82 -12.10 16.29
CA LYS A 6 6.93 -11.17 15.94
C LYS A 6 6.49 -9.72 15.78
N VAL A 7 5.26 -9.38 16.17
CA VAL A 7 4.67 -8.06 15.89
C VAL A 7 5.46 -6.91 16.52
N GLU A 8 5.92 -7.06 17.76
CA GLU A 8 6.66 -6.01 18.47
C GLU A 8 8.04 -5.74 17.83
N GLU A 9 8.82 -6.79 17.60
CA GLU A 9 10.14 -6.74 16.94
C GLU A 9 10.04 -6.09 15.55
N LEU A 10 9.07 -6.53 14.74
CA LEU A 10 8.85 -5.99 13.39
C LEU A 10 8.41 -4.52 13.42
N ASN A 11 7.64 -4.11 14.43
CA ASN A 11 7.25 -2.70 14.58
C ASN A 11 8.41 -1.80 15.02
N GLN A 12 9.38 -2.31 15.77
CA GLN A 12 10.57 -1.55 16.16
C GLN A 12 11.41 -1.16 14.93
N ARG A 13 11.55 -2.08 13.96
CA ARG A 13 12.27 -1.86 12.70
C ARG A 13 11.70 -0.72 11.86
N LEU A 14 10.37 -0.57 11.85
CA LEU A 14 9.68 0.48 11.10
C LEU A 14 10.02 1.91 11.55
N ARG A 15 10.61 2.08 12.74
CA ARG A 15 11.00 3.40 13.29
C ARG A 15 12.40 3.85 12.85
N GLN A 16 13.17 2.97 12.19
CA GLN A 16 14.58 3.22 11.87
C GLN A 16 14.83 3.60 10.40
N ALA A 17 13.86 3.43 9.50
CA ALA A 17 14.00 3.81 8.09
C ALA A 17 13.81 5.32 7.91
N ILE A 18 14.84 6.04 7.44
CA ILE A 18 14.80 7.51 7.26
C ILE A 18 15.35 7.94 5.88
N ASP A 19 15.82 7.02 5.03
CA ASP A 19 16.38 7.39 3.72
C ASP A 19 15.31 7.51 2.63
N ASP A 20 15.06 8.75 2.21
CA ASP A 20 14.12 9.10 1.14
C ASP A 20 14.72 8.97 -0.26
N SER A 21 16.03 9.07 -0.39
CA SER A 21 16.71 9.33 -1.67
C SER A 21 16.44 8.23 -2.71
N ARG A 22 16.39 6.97 -2.27
CA ARG A 22 16.17 5.83 -3.15
C ARG A 22 14.73 5.75 -3.67
N ASN A 23 13.75 5.94 -2.81
CA ASN A 23 12.34 5.65 -3.10
C ASN A 23 11.55 6.92 -3.49
N LEU A 24 12.11 8.10 -3.29
CA LEU A 24 11.56 9.38 -3.75
C LEU A 24 12.62 10.16 -4.58
N PRO A 25 13.15 9.58 -5.67
CA PRO A 25 14.23 10.21 -6.45
C PRO A 25 13.78 11.52 -7.13
N HIS A 26 12.47 11.71 -7.31
CA HIS A 26 11.86 12.90 -7.89
C HIS A 26 11.24 13.84 -6.82
N GLY A 27 11.55 13.60 -5.56
CA GLY A 27 10.94 14.27 -4.43
C GLY A 27 9.59 13.68 -4.02
N ARG A 28 9.11 14.11 -2.85
CA ARG A 28 7.84 13.66 -2.27
C ARG A 28 6.66 14.31 -3.00
N PRO A 29 5.60 13.56 -3.37
CA PRO A 29 4.37 14.15 -3.88
C PRO A 29 3.81 15.20 -2.91
N ALA A 30 3.56 16.40 -3.42
CA ALA A 30 2.95 17.48 -2.66
C ALA A 30 1.44 17.25 -2.52
N VAL A 31 0.94 17.23 -1.30
CA VAL A 31 -0.50 17.09 -1.01
C VAL A 31 -1.12 18.49 -0.99
N LEU A 32 -1.84 18.84 -2.06
CA LEU A 32 -2.36 20.20 -2.28
C LEU A 32 -3.74 20.47 -1.63
N PHE A 33 -4.30 19.48 -0.93
CA PHE A 33 -5.60 19.60 -0.26
C PHE A 33 -5.44 19.44 1.26
N ARG A 34 -6.38 20.02 2.02
CA ARG A 34 -6.35 19.97 3.48
C ARG A 34 -6.67 18.56 3.96
N THR A 35 -5.66 17.82 4.39
CA THR A 35 -5.80 16.52 5.04
C THR A 35 -4.72 16.35 6.10
N ARG A 36 -5.02 15.56 7.13
CA ARG A 36 -3.99 15.03 8.02
C ARG A 36 -3.40 13.78 7.38
N TYR A 37 -2.08 13.75 7.23
CA TYR A 37 -1.37 12.58 6.70
C TYR A 37 0.01 12.43 7.36
N LEU A 38 0.52 11.21 7.37
CA LEU A 38 1.82 10.82 7.90
C LEU A 38 2.69 10.31 6.76
N VAL A 39 4.00 10.56 6.81
CA VAL A 39 4.94 9.87 5.91
C VAL A 39 5.47 8.63 6.63
N LEU A 40 5.18 7.47 6.07
CA LEU A 40 5.58 6.17 6.61
C LEU A 40 6.75 5.63 5.79
N HIS A 41 7.94 5.73 6.38
CA HIS A 41 9.17 5.26 5.75
C HIS A 41 9.33 3.76 5.99
N HIS A 42 9.70 3.04 4.93
CA HIS A 42 10.17 1.66 4.97
C HIS A 42 11.41 1.56 4.08
N SER A 43 12.25 0.55 4.29
CA SER A 43 13.52 0.43 3.57
C SER A 43 13.36 0.27 2.05
N ASP A 44 12.24 -0.33 1.60
CA ASP A 44 12.00 -0.61 0.17
C ASP A 44 10.84 0.22 -0.43
N PHE A 45 10.10 0.99 0.38
CA PHE A 45 9.03 1.86 -0.11
C PHE A 45 8.69 2.96 0.90
N ILE A 46 8.06 4.04 0.44
CA ILE A 46 7.61 5.15 1.28
C ILE A 46 6.15 5.45 0.94
N SER A 47 5.32 5.70 1.95
CA SER A 47 3.89 5.99 1.75
C SER A 47 3.48 7.29 2.44
N GLY A 48 2.61 8.06 1.77
CA GLY A 48 1.87 9.16 2.40
C GLY A 48 0.52 8.66 2.92
N TYR A 49 0.42 8.34 4.20
CA TYR A 49 -0.76 7.74 4.84
C TYR A 49 -1.77 8.78 5.32
N SER A 50 -2.99 8.78 4.78
CA SER A 50 -4.07 9.69 5.20
C SER A 50 -4.82 9.12 6.39
N GLU A 51 -4.86 9.86 7.49
CA GLU A 51 -5.65 9.47 8.66
C GLU A 51 -7.16 9.46 8.36
N PRO A 52 -7.76 10.49 7.72
CA PRO A 52 -9.20 10.48 7.42
C PRO A 52 -9.65 9.36 6.47
N LEU A 53 -8.79 8.96 5.51
CA LEU A 53 -9.10 7.86 4.60
C LEU A 53 -8.68 6.50 5.15
N THR A 54 -7.92 6.46 6.25
CA THR A 54 -7.31 5.26 6.84
C THR A 54 -6.48 4.44 5.84
N MET A 55 -5.89 5.08 4.82
CA MET A 55 -5.07 4.41 3.79
C MET A 55 -4.05 5.36 3.16
N PRO A 56 -3.05 4.84 2.43
CA PRO A 56 -2.14 5.69 1.66
C PRO A 56 -2.84 6.50 0.59
N LEU A 57 -2.47 7.77 0.48
CA LEU A 57 -2.71 8.61 -0.70
C LEU A 57 -1.81 8.17 -1.86
N TRP A 58 -0.58 7.80 -1.52
CA TRP A 58 0.42 7.33 -2.47
C TRP A 58 1.43 6.43 -1.77
N THR A 59 2.04 5.54 -2.54
CA THR A 59 3.20 4.73 -2.17
C THR A 59 4.20 4.80 -3.31
N SER A 60 5.47 5.08 -2.98
CA SER A 60 6.57 5.19 -3.91
C SER A 60 7.65 4.15 -3.60
N TYR A 61 8.19 3.49 -4.62
CA TYR A 61 9.26 2.51 -4.47
C TYR A 61 10.11 2.43 -5.73
N THR A 62 11.38 2.05 -5.56
CA THR A 62 12.33 1.93 -6.68
C THR A 62 12.89 0.52 -6.79
N LEU A 63 12.71 -0.06 -7.98
CA LEU A 63 13.24 -1.35 -8.35
C LEU A 63 14.47 -1.18 -9.24
N GLY A 64 15.51 -1.98 -8.98
CA GLY A 64 16.67 -2.09 -9.87
C GLY A 64 16.37 -2.93 -11.12
N ARG A 65 17.35 -3.05 -12.01
CA ARG A 65 17.25 -3.85 -13.24
C ARG A 65 16.99 -5.33 -12.96
N GLN A 66 17.63 -5.90 -11.94
CA GLN A 66 17.40 -7.27 -11.50
C GLN A 66 16.54 -7.24 -10.24
N VAL A 67 15.37 -7.88 -10.32
CA VAL A 67 14.42 -7.97 -9.21
C VAL A 67 14.16 -9.43 -8.91
N ASP A 68 14.74 -9.92 -7.82
CA ASP A 68 14.46 -11.24 -7.28
C ASP A 68 13.10 -11.21 -6.60
N ALA A 69 12.07 -11.66 -7.31
CA ALA A 69 10.78 -11.91 -6.68
C ALA A 69 10.75 -13.35 -6.20
N SER A 70 10.88 -13.54 -4.88
CA SER A 70 10.59 -14.84 -4.29
C SER A 70 9.08 -14.99 -4.10
N PRO A 71 8.50 -16.14 -4.46
CA PRO A 71 7.08 -16.39 -4.24
C PRO A 71 6.75 -16.27 -2.75
N LEU A 72 5.59 -15.67 -2.47
CA LEU A 72 5.06 -15.64 -1.12
C LEU A 72 4.54 -17.03 -0.77
N PRO A 73 4.99 -17.63 0.35
CA PRO A 73 4.34 -18.81 0.91
C PRO A 73 2.84 -18.57 1.10
N GLU A 74 2.02 -19.58 0.83
CA GLU A 74 0.56 -19.47 1.00
C GLU A 74 0.17 -19.03 2.41
N SER A 75 0.93 -19.47 3.43
CA SER A 75 0.76 -19.09 4.84
C SER A 75 0.89 -17.59 5.11
N LEU A 76 1.49 -16.84 4.19
CA LEU A 76 1.68 -15.38 4.26
C LEU A 76 0.79 -14.61 3.29
N SER A 77 0.08 -15.29 2.38
CA SER A 77 -0.73 -14.66 1.32
C SER A 77 -1.83 -13.72 1.82
N ASN A 78 -2.38 -14.01 3.01
CA ASN A 78 -3.40 -13.22 3.70
C ASN A 78 -2.89 -12.61 5.02
N CYS A 79 -1.58 -12.53 5.20
CA CYS A 79 -1.02 -11.98 6.42
C CYS A 79 -0.85 -10.47 6.32
N VAL A 80 -1.55 -9.77 7.22
CA VAL A 80 -1.41 -8.34 7.44
C VAL A 80 -1.35 -8.11 8.94
N ARG A 81 -0.39 -7.29 9.38
CA ARG A 81 -0.23 -6.89 10.78
C ARG A 81 -0.56 -5.40 10.98
N PRO A 82 -0.95 -4.98 12.19
CA PRO A 82 -1.05 -3.57 12.51
C PRO A 82 0.32 -2.88 12.44
N ASP A 83 0.28 -1.59 12.14
CA ASP A 83 1.43 -0.69 12.17
C ASP A 83 1.36 0.17 13.42
N ALA A 84 2.29 -0.01 14.36
CA ALA A 84 2.27 0.68 15.64
C ALA A 84 2.52 2.21 15.54
N ARG A 85 2.87 2.72 14.36
CA ARG A 85 3.03 4.16 14.10
C ARG A 85 1.69 4.87 13.88
N VAL A 86 0.63 4.15 13.56
CA VAL A 86 -0.70 4.70 13.29
C VAL A 86 -1.66 4.27 14.41
N PRO A 87 -2.37 5.21 15.07
CA PRO A 87 -3.33 4.87 16.11
C PRO A 87 -4.46 3.97 15.57
N PRO A 88 -5.02 3.06 16.38
CA PRO A 88 -6.11 2.18 15.95
C PRO A 88 -7.33 2.90 15.39
N SER A 89 -7.64 4.12 15.88
CA SER A 89 -8.76 4.94 15.39
C SER A 89 -8.60 5.40 13.94
N TYR A 90 -7.37 5.40 13.42
CA TYR A 90 -7.04 5.80 12.05
C TYR A 90 -6.51 4.63 11.22
N SER A 91 -6.70 3.39 11.69
CA SER A 91 -6.20 2.19 11.06
C SER A 91 -7.35 1.27 10.65
N GLN A 92 -7.21 0.62 9.50
CA GLN A 92 -8.22 -0.34 9.04
C GLN A 92 -8.20 -1.62 9.89
N SER A 93 -9.34 -2.29 10.00
CA SER A 93 -9.42 -3.59 10.63
C SER A 93 -9.54 -4.72 9.61
N CYS A 94 -8.72 -5.76 9.77
CA CYS A 94 -8.84 -7.01 9.01
C CYS A 94 -10.22 -7.69 9.17
N THR A 95 -10.95 -7.42 10.27
CA THR A 95 -12.30 -7.98 10.47
C THR A 95 -13.32 -7.37 9.52
N ASN A 96 -13.17 -6.10 9.14
CA ASN A 96 -14.10 -5.41 8.24
C ASN A 96 -14.11 -6.10 6.86
N TYR A 97 -12.92 -6.44 6.36
CA TYR A 97 -12.76 -7.21 5.12
C TYR A 97 -13.24 -8.66 5.17
N ARG A 98 -13.43 -9.25 6.37
CA ARG A 98 -14.01 -10.59 6.51
C ARG A 98 -15.53 -10.56 6.54
N ALA A 99 -16.11 -9.47 7.04
CA ALA A 99 -17.56 -9.28 7.10
C ALA A 99 -18.14 -8.95 5.72
N GLU A 100 -17.43 -8.16 4.91
CA GLU A 100 -17.83 -7.81 3.55
C GLU A 100 -17.26 -8.80 2.53
N LYS A 101 -18.13 -9.53 1.81
CA LYS A 101 -17.68 -10.59 0.88
C LYS A 101 -17.26 -10.04 -0.48
N GLN A 102 -17.68 -8.82 -0.84
CA GLN A 102 -17.46 -8.28 -2.18
C GLN A 102 -16.13 -7.54 -2.33
N ILE A 103 -15.49 -7.13 -1.24
CA ILE A 103 -14.29 -6.31 -1.27
C ILE A 103 -13.21 -6.93 -0.38
N THR A 104 -11.98 -6.97 -0.89
CA THR A 104 -10.80 -7.41 -0.15
C THR A 104 -9.80 -6.26 -0.04
N HIS A 105 -8.65 -6.48 0.58
CA HIS A 105 -7.55 -5.53 0.58
C HIS A 105 -6.47 -5.95 -0.44
N ALA A 106 -5.73 -5.00 -0.97
CA ALA A 106 -4.56 -5.20 -1.81
C ALA A 106 -3.41 -4.31 -1.34
N PHE A 107 -2.17 -4.77 -1.54
CA PHE A 107 -0.99 -4.01 -1.19
C PHE A 107 -0.64 -3.01 -2.30
N LEU A 108 -0.28 -1.78 -1.91
CA LEU A 108 0.27 -0.80 -2.85
C LEU A 108 1.73 -1.11 -3.18
N TYR A 109 2.56 -1.36 -2.17
CA TYR A 109 3.87 -1.97 -2.37
C TYR A 109 3.78 -3.49 -2.25
N PRO A 110 4.07 -4.27 -3.31
CA PRO A 110 3.94 -5.73 -3.29
C PRO A 110 5.03 -6.40 -2.44
N PRO A 111 4.69 -7.12 -1.35
CA PRO A 111 5.69 -7.76 -0.47
C PRO A 111 6.62 -8.77 -1.17
N GLN A 112 6.21 -9.30 -2.33
CA GLN A 112 7.00 -10.20 -3.17
C GLN A 112 8.25 -9.53 -3.75
N LEU A 113 8.25 -8.20 -3.89
CA LEU A 113 9.36 -7.43 -4.47
C LEU A 113 10.35 -6.90 -3.41
N SER A 114 10.15 -7.26 -2.15
CA SER A 114 11.05 -6.88 -1.05
C SER A 114 12.44 -7.41 -1.26
N SER A 115 13.45 -6.60 -0.92
CA SER A 115 14.84 -6.88 -1.27
C SER A 115 15.40 -8.09 -0.51
N ASN A 116 14.76 -8.52 0.57
CA ASN A 116 15.04 -9.77 1.28
C ASN A 116 13.81 -10.25 2.07
N GLY A 117 13.91 -11.46 2.63
CA GLY A 117 12.83 -12.09 3.40
C GLY A 117 12.43 -11.34 4.67
N GLU A 118 13.35 -10.60 5.29
CA GLU A 118 13.05 -9.81 6.48
C GLU A 118 12.25 -8.56 6.14
N LYS A 119 12.64 -7.82 5.10
CA LYS A 119 11.93 -6.62 4.65
C LYS A 119 10.54 -6.91 4.09
N ARG A 120 10.32 -8.13 3.61
CA ARG A 120 8.98 -8.61 3.23
C ARG A 120 7.97 -8.48 4.37
N TYR A 121 8.39 -8.73 5.62
CA TYR A 121 7.49 -8.59 6.77
C TYR A 121 7.20 -7.13 7.13
N ASP A 122 8.07 -6.20 6.72
CA ASP A 122 7.84 -4.76 6.85
C ASP A 122 6.80 -4.26 5.85
N ALA A 123 6.68 -4.92 4.69
CA ALA A 123 5.65 -4.63 3.69
C ALA A 123 4.26 -5.20 4.02
N MET A 124 4.17 -6.18 4.93
CA MET A 124 2.92 -6.85 5.33
C MET A 124 2.12 -6.08 6.39
N VAL A 125 2.08 -4.76 6.28
CA VAL A 125 1.40 -3.87 7.22
C VAL A 125 0.08 -3.34 6.66
N ILE A 126 -0.91 -3.16 7.54
CA ILE A 126 -2.23 -2.66 7.13
C ILE A 126 -2.15 -1.26 6.50
N THR A 127 -1.17 -0.46 6.91
CA THR A 127 -0.88 0.88 6.36
C THR A 127 -0.34 0.86 4.94
N ASN A 128 0.00 -0.31 4.39
CA ASN A 128 0.38 -0.50 2.98
C ASN A 128 -0.79 -1.06 2.14
N THR A 129 -2.02 -1.05 2.65
CA THR A 129 -3.18 -1.65 1.98
C THR A 129 -4.27 -0.65 1.61
N VAL A 130 -4.99 -0.98 0.53
CA VAL A 130 -6.20 -0.29 0.06
C VAL A 130 -7.31 -1.32 -0.20
N PRO A 131 -8.59 -0.97 0.00
CA PRO A 131 -9.72 -1.79 -0.46
C PRO A 131 -9.62 -2.03 -1.95
N MET A 132 -10.05 -3.19 -2.43
CA MET A 132 -10.02 -3.54 -3.85
C MET A 132 -10.99 -4.68 -4.14
N TYR A 133 -11.74 -4.59 -5.24
CA TYR A 133 -12.58 -5.71 -5.68
C TYR A 133 -11.74 -6.92 -6.07
N PRO A 134 -12.15 -8.15 -5.72
CA PRO A 134 -11.42 -9.37 -6.05
C PRO A 134 -11.09 -9.54 -7.55
N ALA A 135 -12.00 -9.11 -8.44
CA ALA A 135 -11.76 -9.15 -9.88
C ALA A 135 -10.60 -8.23 -10.29
N PHE A 136 -10.60 -6.98 -9.81
CA PHE A 136 -9.53 -6.03 -10.08
C PHE A 136 -8.20 -6.43 -9.41
N LYS A 137 -8.25 -7.02 -8.21
CA LYS A 137 -7.06 -7.54 -7.51
C LYS A 137 -6.28 -8.56 -8.34
N LYS A 138 -6.93 -9.33 -9.22
CA LYS A 138 -6.25 -10.25 -10.16
C LYS A 138 -5.39 -9.47 -11.17
N ILE A 139 -5.95 -8.41 -11.75
CA ILE A 139 -5.26 -7.52 -12.69
C ILE A 139 -4.10 -6.82 -11.97
N TRP A 140 -4.38 -6.24 -10.81
CA TRP A 140 -3.39 -5.56 -9.96
C TRP A 140 -2.21 -6.47 -9.59
N SER A 141 -2.52 -7.70 -9.16
CA SER A 141 -1.49 -8.69 -8.79
C SER A 141 -0.63 -9.10 -9.98
N TYR A 142 -1.22 -9.25 -11.17
CA TYR A 142 -0.45 -9.54 -12.39
C TYR A 142 0.44 -8.36 -12.79
N PHE A 143 -0.10 -7.14 -12.75
CA PHE A 143 0.65 -5.92 -13.01
C PHE A 143 1.89 -5.83 -12.09
N GLN A 144 1.70 -5.91 -10.78
CA GLN A 144 2.79 -5.80 -9.80
C GLN A 144 3.81 -6.94 -9.92
N ARG A 145 3.36 -8.20 -10.09
CA ARG A 145 4.25 -9.37 -10.07
C ARG A 145 4.98 -9.60 -11.38
N SER A 146 4.39 -9.21 -12.50
CA SER A 146 4.89 -9.55 -13.84
C SER A 146 5.34 -8.31 -14.60
N LEU A 147 4.43 -7.33 -14.77
CA LEU A 147 4.68 -6.20 -15.66
C LEU A 147 5.70 -5.23 -15.08
N VAL A 148 5.58 -4.88 -13.79
CA VAL A 148 6.52 -3.99 -13.11
C VAL A 148 7.95 -4.53 -13.18
N ARG A 149 8.15 -5.83 -12.96
CA ARG A 149 9.48 -6.48 -13.07
C ARG A 149 10.03 -6.46 -14.50
N LYS A 150 9.15 -6.76 -15.48
CA LYS A 150 9.52 -6.71 -16.90
C LYS A 150 9.99 -5.29 -17.26
N TYR A 151 9.23 -4.27 -16.91
CA TYR A 151 9.59 -2.89 -17.19
C TYR A 151 10.85 -2.43 -16.45
N ALA A 152 11.05 -2.83 -15.20
CA ALA A 152 12.30 -2.56 -14.48
C ALA A 152 13.52 -3.17 -15.20
N THR A 153 13.39 -4.39 -15.73
CA THR A 153 14.47 -5.02 -16.52
C THR A 153 14.73 -4.25 -17.81
N GLU A 154 13.68 -3.91 -18.55
CA GLU A 154 13.77 -3.25 -19.86
C GLU A 154 14.29 -1.81 -19.76
N ARG A 155 14.03 -1.11 -18.64
CA ARG A 155 14.36 0.30 -18.45
C ARG A 155 15.55 0.56 -17.53
N ASN A 156 16.29 -0.49 -17.18
CA ASN A 156 17.43 -0.42 -16.25
C ASN A 156 17.06 0.17 -14.87
N GLY A 157 15.94 -0.31 -14.33
CA GLY A 157 15.32 0.19 -13.11
C GLY A 157 14.04 0.95 -13.38
N LEU A 158 13.22 1.06 -12.34
CA LEU A 158 11.92 1.74 -12.40
C LEU A 158 11.58 2.28 -11.02
N ASN A 159 11.36 3.59 -10.92
CA ASN A 159 10.61 4.17 -9.81
C ASN A 159 9.13 4.08 -10.14
N VAL A 160 8.31 3.70 -9.16
CA VAL A 160 6.88 3.49 -9.31
C VAL A 160 6.16 4.28 -8.23
N LEU A 161 5.17 5.08 -8.62
CA LEU A 161 4.28 5.78 -7.71
C LEU A 161 2.84 5.31 -7.92
N VAL A 162 2.21 4.81 -6.87
CA VAL A 162 0.85 4.23 -6.93
C VAL A 162 -0.05 4.75 -5.82
N GLY A 163 -1.36 4.78 -6.06
CA GLY A 163 -2.32 5.15 -5.02
C GLY A 163 -3.78 5.08 -5.47
N PRO A 164 -4.72 5.24 -4.53
CA PRO A 164 -6.16 5.27 -4.81
C PRO A 164 -6.63 6.64 -5.32
N ILE A 165 -7.73 6.64 -6.08
CA ILE A 165 -8.46 7.83 -6.52
C ILE A 165 -9.91 7.72 -6.03
N PHE A 166 -10.46 8.85 -5.59
CA PHE A 166 -11.87 9.02 -5.24
C PHE A 166 -12.44 10.13 -6.13
N ASP A 167 -13.31 9.71 -7.05
CA ASP A 167 -13.99 10.53 -8.06
C ASP A 167 -15.33 9.85 -8.39
N TYR A 168 -16.32 10.06 -7.53
CA TYR A 168 -17.66 9.47 -7.51
C TYR A 168 -18.71 10.33 -8.20
N ASP A 169 -18.39 11.59 -8.49
CA ASP A 169 -19.21 12.48 -9.32
C ASP A 169 -18.67 12.64 -10.75
N TYR A 170 -17.54 12.00 -11.05
CA TYR A 170 -16.98 11.84 -12.39
C TYR A 170 -16.57 13.16 -13.05
N ASP A 171 -16.16 14.15 -12.23
CA ASP A 171 -15.73 15.47 -12.70
C ASP A 171 -14.22 15.53 -13.02
N GLY A 172 -13.49 14.44 -12.78
CA GLY A 172 -12.05 14.34 -13.02
C GLY A 172 -11.21 15.04 -11.96
N VAL A 173 -11.82 15.47 -10.86
CA VAL A 173 -11.19 16.11 -9.71
C VAL A 173 -11.34 15.21 -8.48
N ARG A 174 -10.46 15.40 -7.51
CA ARG A 174 -10.53 14.67 -6.24
C ARG A 174 -11.81 15.06 -5.47
N ASP A 175 -12.52 14.03 -5.01
CA ASP A 175 -13.63 14.18 -4.08
C ASP A 175 -13.25 14.63 -2.66
N SER A 176 -14.17 15.34 -2.03
CA SER A 176 -14.21 15.49 -0.58
C SER A 176 -14.75 14.22 0.09
N LEU A 177 -14.59 14.08 1.40
CA LEU A 177 -15.03 12.85 2.10
C LEU A 177 -16.55 12.66 2.02
N GLU A 178 -17.31 13.73 1.91
CA GLU A 178 -18.77 13.72 1.82
C GLU A 178 -19.28 13.22 0.46
N LYS A 179 -18.47 13.33 -0.59
CA LYS A 179 -18.83 12.84 -1.93
C LYS A 179 -18.60 11.34 -2.11
N ILE A 180 -17.82 10.70 -1.24
CA ILE A 180 -17.54 9.27 -1.31
C ILE A 180 -18.80 8.48 -0.98
N LYS A 181 -19.15 7.52 -1.85
CA LYS A 181 -20.43 6.79 -1.75
C LYS A 181 -20.30 5.36 -1.23
N GLU A 182 -19.17 4.70 -1.48
CA GLU A 182 -18.99 3.29 -1.09
C GLU A 182 -17.94 3.08 -0.01
N TYR A 183 -18.26 2.18 0.92
CA TYR A 183 -17.42 1.88 2.08
C TYR A 183 -17.47 0.38 2.43
N VAL A 184 -16.32 -0.21 2.75
CA VAL A 184 -16.24 -1.54 3.35
C VAL A 184 -16.75 -1.48 4.79
N SER A 185 -17.77 -2.27 5.10
CA SER A 185 -18.42 -2.29 6.43
C SER A 185 -18.79 -0.88 6.93
N GLY A 186 -19.15 0.03 6.02
CA GLY A 186 -19.55 1.41 6.34
C GLY A 186 -18.43 2.33 6.86
N THR A 187 -17.16 1.90 6.86
CA THR A 187 -16.07 2.65 7.51
C THR A 187 -14.85 2.91 6.61
N ILE A 188 -14.51 2.00 5.69
CA ILE A 188 -13.30 2.14 4.87
C ILE A 188 -13.69 2.53 3.45
N PRO A 189 -13.34 3.74 2.96
CA PRO A 189 -13.83 4.22 1.68
C PRO A 189 -13.26 3.42 0.51
N VAL A 190 -14.07 3.09 -0.49
CA VAL A 190 -13.65 2.28 -1.64
C VAL A 190 -13.16 3.23 -2.75
N PRO A 191 -11.94 3.05 -3.30
CA PRO A 191 -11.47 3.86 -4.42
C PRO A 191 -12.25 3.59 -5.71
N THR A 192 -12.54 4.64 -6.49
CA THR A 192 -13.13 4.48 -7.84
C THR A 192 -12.08 4.05 -8.86
N HIS A 193 -10.85 4.51 -8.69
CA HIS A 193 -9.72 4.14 -9.55
C HIS A 193 -8.44 3.94 -8.72
N TYR A 194 -7.40 3.42 -9.38
CA TYR A 194 -6.04 3.33 -8.86
C TYR A 194 -5.10 3.89 -9.92
N PHE A 195 -4.17 4.76 -9.53
CA PHE A 195 -3.17 5.28 -10.45
C PHE A 195 -1.84 4.54 -10.30
N VAL A 196 -1.07 4.58 -11.39
CA VAL A 196 0.33 4.15 -11.46
C VAL A 196 1.05 5.18 -12.32
N VAL A 197 2.17 5.71 -11.82
CA VAL A 197 3.12 6.56 -12.56
C VAL A 197 4.46 5.86 -12.59
#